data_AF-A0A250KPV4-F1
#
_entry.id   AF-A0A250KPV4-F1
#
_cell.length_a   1.000
_cell.length_b   1.000
_cell.length_c   1.000
_cell.angle_alpha   90.00
_cell.angle_beta   90.00
_cell.angle_gamma   90.00
#
_symmetry.space_group_name_H-M   'P 1'
#
loop_
_entity.id
_entity.type
_entity.pdbx_description
1 polymer ?
#
loop_
_entity_poly.entity_id
_entity_poly.type
_entity_poly.pdbx_seq_one_letter_code
_entity_poly.pdbx_strand_id
1 'polypeptide(L)'
;MPSRALTLGILGLIFVGDVQAGNGYPQGNRPVYLSQNWDGEERNRFYFTPQGSYMIPYAWFLALEQANRTQPFNSPKHIERLGFLVDDGAYGAANPDGLPIGFAKEPVEGGEDWLGLTCAACHTGEISYRGQRIRIDGAPTLGDFTALTTSLIEALQATLEKPGKFERFAKAVLNKPGKAEKAALRARVAEYLDWISGFAARSTPPHPYGYGRVDAFGIIMNEVFARDLQQPENRRVPNAPVSYPFLWTSPYMDWVQWNGSANNPFGRNVGEVLGTFGHVTLTGPAAELGKSSARPRELFELERLVGTLTPPEWPESLLGLIDREKAARGRVLYTTPLDGKPSCEACHALPDANGRYPMTPPEENLFGASFIRTHMTGLSEIGTDPQMASNFATRTVYTGELAPLLPAPYTGYSELPAPTLLSIAVGMAVTKAIEQAQPPFSDAEFSELMGYRLKAAGEPPYAPKNLLAYRARPLDGIWATAPYLHNGSVANLYQLLLPAAKRRKVFYVGSHAFDPKAVGFVSKPGPRAFRLDTRLPGNLNSGHDYGTRLNDRERWDLVEFLKTL
;
A
#
# COMPACT_ATOMS: atom_id res chain seq x y z
N MET A 1 59.21 9.92 45.61
CA MET A 1 58.30 9.22 46.55
C MET A 1 57.40 10.27 47.22
N PRO A 2 56.16 9.93 47.59
CA PRO A 2 54.89 10.23 46.91
C PRO A 2 54.20 11.56 47.34
N SER A 3 53.19 12.01 46.58
CA SER A 3 52.12 12.93 47.05
C SER A 3 50.87 12.78 46.14
N ARG A 4 49.77 12.17 46.65
CA ARG A 4 48.46 12.79 47.00
C ARG A 4 47.81 13.59 45.86
N ALA A 5 46.64 13.25 45.32
CA ALA A 5 45.27 13.39 45.88
C ALA A 5 44.28 13.14 44.68
N LEU A 6 42.96 12.94 44.73
CA LEU A 6 41.89 13.22 45.70
C LEU A 6 40.65 12.38 45.25
N THR A 7 39.94 11.73 46.17
CA THR A 7 38.63 11.11 45.93
C THR A 7 37.57 12.04 46.53
N LEU A 8 36.63 12.54 45.72
CA LEU A 8 35.43 13.21 46.22
C LEU A 8 34.23 12.27 46.05
N GLY A 9 33.62 11.89 47.17
CA GLY A 9 32.26 11.40 47.22
C GLY A 9 31.32 12.54 47.61
N ILE A 10 30.16 12.62 46.96
CA ILE A 10 29.00 13.39 47.43
C ILE A 10 27.75 12.55 47.18
N LEU A 11 26.94 12.44 48.24
CA LEU A 11 25.62 11.80 48.31
C LEU A 11 24.62 12.39 47.31
N GLY A 12 23.77 11.54 46.74
CA GLY A 12 22.55 11.93 46.05
C GLY A 12 21.39 11.01 46.45
N LEU A 13 20.31 11.60 46.96
CA LEU A 13 19.11 10.96 47.49
C LEU A 13 18.45 9.99 46.49
N ILE A 14 17.96 8.86 47.02
CA ILE A 14 17.07 7.93 46.32
C ILE A 14 15.67 8.54 46.28
N PHE A 15 15.22 8.96 45.09
CA PHE A 15 13.80 9.09 44.78
C PHE A 15 13.31 7.74 44.23
N VAL A 16 12.38 7.11 44.95
CA VAL A 16 11.60 5.97 44.43
C VAL A 16 10.50 6.55 43.56
N GLY A 17 10.66 6.43 42.24
CA GLY A 17 9.62 6.68 41.25
C GLY A 17 9.40 5.40 40.45
N ASP A 18 8.19 4.86 40.51
CA ASP A 18 7.76 3.66 39.81
C ASP A 18 7.98 3.78 38.30
N VAL A 19 8.92 2.99 37.77
CA VAL A 19 9.07 2.75 36.34
C VAL A 19 7.95 1.82 35.91
N GLN A 20 6.96 2.35 35.19
CA GLN A 20 6.00 1.53 34.45
C GLN A 20 6.76 0.65 33.45
N ALA A 21 6.42 -0.64 33.46
CA ALA A 21 7.02 -1.69 32.68
C ALA A 21 7.06 -1.35 31.18
N GLY A 22 8.26 -1.11 30.65
CA GLY A 22 8.52 -1.21 29.22
C GLY A 22 8.27 -2.65 28.79
N ASN A 23 7.36 -2.85 27.83
CA ASN A 23 7.19 -4.13 27.14
C ASN A 23 8.44 -4.40 26.29
N GLY A 24 9.50 -4.90 26.93
CA GLY A 24 10.70 -5.35 26.24
C GLY A 24 10.41 -6.62 25.43
N TYR A 25 10.43 -6.52 24.11
CA TYR A 25 10.51 -7.69 23.23
C TYR A 25 11.79 -8.48 23.58
N PRO A 26 11.73 -9.82 23.68
CA PRO A 26 12.94 -10.61 23.89
C PRO A 26 13.94 -10.37 22.74
N GLN A 27 15.22 -10.14 23.08
CA GLN A 27 16.30 -9.74 22.17
C GLN A 27 16.50 -10.64 20.92
N GLY A 28 15.92 -11.85 20.89
CA GLY A 28 16.04 -12.80 19.78
C GLY A 28 14.97 -12.69 18.66
N ASN A 29 14.13 -11.66 18.63
CA ASN A 29 12.97 -11.58 17.71
C ASN A 29 12.83 -10.26 16.92
N ARG A 30 13.88 -9.45 16.87
CA ARG A 30 13.91 -8.23 16.03
C ARG A 30 14.08 -8.59 14.56
N PRO A 31 13.36 -7.92 13.64
CA PRO A 31 13.57 -8.11 12.22
C PRO A 31 14.97 -7.63 11.81
N VAL A 32 15.55 -8.33 10.84
CA VAL A 32 16.70 -7.83 10.08
C VAL A 32 16.15 -7.02 8.92
N TYR A 33 16.71 -5.83 8.71
CA TYR A 33 16.40 -4.98 7.57
C TYR A 33 17.41 -5.25 6.45
N LEU A 34 16.93 -5.32 5.22
CA LEU A 34 17.80 -5.44 4.05
C LEU A 34 18.39 -4.08 3.67
N SER A 35 19.57 -4.08 3.05
CA SER A 35 20.16 -2.86 2.50
C SER A 35 19.38 -2.44 1.26
N GLN A 36 18.51 -1.45 1.41
CA GLN A 36 17.68 -0.89 0.32
C GLN A 36 17.93 0.61 0.10
N ASN A 37 19.16 1.05 0.38
CA ASN A 37 19.61 2.44 0.30
C ASN A 37 18.89 3.41 1.27
N TRP A 38 18.25 2.88 2.31
CA TRP A 38 17.67 3.66 3.40
C TRP A 38 18.34 3.38 4.74
N ASP A 39 18.62 4.43 5.49
CA ASP A 39 18.99 4.34 6.89
C ASP A 39 17.75 4.21 7.83
N GLY A 40 17.97 4.29 9.14
CA GLY A 40 16.88 4.21 10.12
C GLY A 40 15.97 5.44 10.14
N GLU A 41 16.49 6.63 9.85
CA GLU A 41 15.74 7.88 9.84
C GLU A 41 14.85 7.97 8.60
N GLU A 42 15.40 7.66 7.44
CA GLU A 42 14.67 7.53 6.18
C GLU A 42 13.51 6.55 6.31
N ARG A 43 13.77 5.36 6.85
CA ARG A 43 12.73 4.36 7.09
C ARG A 43 11.66 4.85 8.07
N ASN A 44 12.05 5.57 9.11
CA ASN A 44 11.12 6.19 10.06
C ASN A 44 10.19 7.20 9.38
N ARG A 45 10.72 8.07 8.50
CA ARG A 45 9.92 9.03 7.72
C ARG A 45 8.94 8.29 6.80
N PHE A 46 9.39 7.25 6.10
CA PHE A 46 8.47 6.42 5.28
C PHE A 46 7.34 5.79 6.10
N TYR A 47 7.64 5.33 7.31
CA TYR A 47 6.67 4.63 8.17
C TYR A 47 5.63 5.56 8.79
N PHE A 48 6.02 6.76 9.22
CA PHE A 48 5.20 7.58 10.10
C PHE A 48 4.91 9.00 9.60
N THR A 49 5.32 9.36 8.38
CA THR A 49 4.93 10.65 7.80
C THR A 49 3.43 10.63 7.41
N PRO A 50 2.61 11.53 7.98
CA PRO A 50 1.18 11.65 7.68
C PRO A 50 0.90 12.04 6.22
N GLN A 51 -0.22 11.60 5.66
CA GLN A 51 -0.54 11.75 4.24
C GLN A 51 -1.88 12.47 3.99
N GLY A 52 -2.68 12.63 5.03
CA GLY A 52 -4.05 13.15 4.93
C GLY A 52 -5.11 12.06 5.01
N SER A 53 -4.77 10.92 5.60
CA SER A 53 -5.68 9.80 5.87
C SER A 53 -6.31 9.98 7.25
N TYR A 54 -7.61 10.25 7.34
CA TYR A 54 -8.27 10.52 8.62
C TYR A 54 -9.14 9.31 9.02
N MET A 55 -8.50 8.21 9.43
CA MET A 55 -9.21 6.96 9.73
C MET A 55 -10.03 7.09 11.01
N ILE A 56 -9.40 7.36 12.16
CA ILE A 56 -10.05 7.42 13.49
C ILE A 56 -9.40 8.50 14.35
N PRO A 57 -10.10 9.18 15.27
CA PRO A 57 -9.45 10.11 16.19
C PRO A 57 -8.32 9.43 16.97
N TYR A 58 -7.17 10.09 17.05
CA TYR A 58 -5.91 9.49 17.53
C TYR A 58 -6.05 8.93 18.95
N ALA A 59 -6.60 9.76 19.86
CA ALA A 59 -6.85 9.38 21.25
C ALA A 59 -7.81 8.18 21.37
N TRP A 60 -8.75 8.02 20.42
CA TRP A 60 -9.68 6.90 20.45
C TRP A 60 -8.98 5.61 20.09
N PHE A 61 -8.12 5.59 19.08
CA PHE A 61 -7.37 4.40 18.71
C PHE A 61 -6.51 3.87 19.86
N LEU A 62 -5.85 4.77 20.61
CA LEU A 62 -5.06 4.41 21.79
C LEU A 62 -5.92 3.89 22.95
N ALA A 63 -7.13 4.41 23.10
CA ALA A 63 -8.05 4.06 24.19
C ALA A 63 -8.94 2.83 23.90
N LEU A 64 -9.09 2.45 22.63
CA LEU A 64 -10.08 1.46 22.21
C LEU A 64 -9.70 0.05 22.69
N GLU A 65 -10.69 -0.69 23.20
CA GLU A 65 -10.55 -2.11 23.52
C GLU A 65 -11.12 -2.98 22.40
N GLN A 66 -10.53 -4.16 22.16
CA GLN A 66 -11.06 -5.14 21.20
C GLN A 66 -12.49 -5.55 21.55
N ALA A 67 -13.39 -5.69 20.58
CA ALA A 67 -14.85 -5.89 20.78
C ALA A 67 -15.26 -6.86 21.90
N ASN A 68 -14.65 -8.05 21.93
CA ASN A 68 -15.02 -9.15 22.83
C ASN A 68 -14.17 -9.28 24.11
N ARG A 69 -13.25 -8.36 24.38
CA ARG A 69 -12.32 -8.44 25.52
C ARG A 69 -11.84 -7.06 25.97
N THR A 70 -11.03 -6.99 27.02
CA THR A 70 -10.51 -5.72 27.57
C THR A 70 -9.10 -5.36 27.08
N GLN A 71 -8.46 -6.24 26.31
CA GLN A 71 -7.16 -5.93 25.73
C GLN A 71 -7.26 -4.77 24.71
N PRO A 72 -6.24 -3.89 24.65
CA PRO A 72 -6.22 -2.79 23.69
C PRO A 72 -6.38 -3.27 22.25
N PHE A 73 -7.04 -2.44 21.44
CA PHE A 73 -7.18 -2.64 20.01
C PHE A 73 -5.80 -2.68 19.33
N ASN A 74 -4.95 -1.70 19.64
CA ASN A 74 -3.59 -1.58 19.13
C ASN A 74 -2.57 -2.54 19.77
N SER A 75 -3.01 -3.55 20.55
CA SER A 75 -2.07 -4.53 21.12
C SER A 75 -1.29 -5.26 20.01
N PRO A 76 0.03 -5.52 20.16
CA PRO A 76 0.84 -6.13 19.10
C PRO A 76 0.23 -7.41 18.51
N LYS A 77 -0.26 -8.31 19.38
CA LYS A 77 -0.91 -9.57 18.98
C LYS A 77 -2.17 -9.36 18.14
N HIS A 78 -2.93 -8.28 18.36
CA HIS A 78 -4.12 -7.97 17.57
C HIS A 78 -3.73 -7.44 16.19
N ILE A 79 -2.79 -6.49 16.15
CA ILE A 79 -2.25 -5.90 14.93
C ILE A 79 -1.65 -7.00 14.02
N GLU A 80 -0.84 -7.89 14.59
CA GLU A 80 -0.26 -9.04 13.86
C GLU A 80 -1.30 -10.05 13.37
N ARG A 81 -2.48 -10.12 14.01
CA ARG A 81 -3.60 -10.97 13.56
C ARG A 81 -4.32 -10.36 12.36
N LEU A 82 -4.36 -9.03 12.29
CA LEU A 82 -4.84 -8.26 11.15
C LEU A 82 -3.82 -8.22 10.01
N GLY A 83 -2.63 -8.82 10.19
CA GLY A 83 -1.59 -8.90 9.17
C GLY A 83 -0.70 -7.66 9.06
N PHE A 84 -0.92 -6.64 9.88
CA PHE A 84 -0.07 -5.45 9.92
C PHE A 84 1.16 -5.68 10.79
N LEU A 85 2.22 -4.94 10.49
CA LEU A 85 3.51 -5.05 11.16
C LEU A 85 3.55 -4.16 12.41
N VAL A 86 4.06 -4.70 13.50
CA VAL A 86 4.32 -3.95 14.73
C VAL A 86 5.69 -3.31 14.71
N ASP A 87 5.83 -2.17 15.37
CA ASP A 87 7.12 -1.57 15.70
C ASP A 87 7.90 -2.54 16.61
N ASP A 88 9.18 -2.74 16.28
CA ASP A 88 10.12 -3.57 17.03
C ASP A 88 10.83 -2.80 18.17
N GLY A 89 10.39 -1.56 18.41
CA GLY A 89 10.94 -0.63 19.38
C GLY A 89 12.13 0.18 18.86
N ALA A 90 12.45 0.10 17.56
CA ALA A 90 13.55 0.86 16.96
C ALA A 90 13.29 2.38 16.92
N TYR A 91 12.02 2.80 16.92
CA TYR A 91 11.63 4.19 16.66
C TYR A 91 11.22 4.97 17.91
N GLY A 92 11.48 4.47 19.12
CA GLY A 92 10.81 4.91 20.36
C GLY A 92 10.62 6.43 20.59
N ALA A 93 11.54 7.29 20.14
CA ALA A 93 11.35 8.75 20.21
C ALA A 93 10.39 9.31 19.13
N ALA A 94 10.45 8.76 17.91
CA ALA A 94 9.59 9.12 16.79
C ALA A 94 8.22 8.41 16.81
N ASN A 95 8.11 7.31 17.56
CA ASN A 95 6.88 6.55 17.73
C ASN A 95 6.60 6.28 19.23
N PRO A 96 6.36 7.33 20.04
CA PRO A 96 6.25 7.22 21.50
C PRO A 96 5.07 6.35 21.97
N ASP A 97 4.01 6.26 21.15
CA ASP A 97 2.81 5.47 21.45
C ASP A 97 2.85 4.06 20.86
N GLY A 98 3.95 3.68 20.20
CA GLY A 98 4.15 2.33 19.64
C GLY A 98 3.14 1.98 18.53
N LEU A 99 2.82 2.94 17.66
CA LEU A 99 1.95 2.75 16.51
C LEU A 99 2.48 1.62 15.59
N PRO A 100 1.60 0.84 14.95
CA PRO A 100 2.01 -0.11 13.92
C PRO A 100 2.75 0.56 12.77
N ILE A 101 3.57 -0.19 12.04
CA ILE A 101 4.25 0.31 10.85
C ILE A 101 3.20 0.75 9.82
N GLY A 102 3.31 2.01 9.38
CA GLY A 102 2.38 2.61 8.45
C GLY A 102 1.13 3.22 9.05
N PHE A 103 1.07 3.35 10.38
CA PHE A 103 0.00 4.06 11.07
C PHE A 103 0.59 5.34 11.63
N ALA A 104 0.15 6.48 11.12
CA ALA A 104 0.70 7.78 11.47
C ALA A 104 -0.31 8.64 12.22
N LYS A 105 0.21 9.47 13.12
CA LYS A 105 -0.56 10.56 13.71
C LYS A 105 -0.73 11.66 12.66
N GLU A 106 -1.97 12.10 12.48
CA GLU A 106 -2.43 13.09 11.51
C GLU A 106 -2.85 14.35 12.27
N PRO A 107 -1.94 15.33 12.46
CA PRO A 107 -2.23 16.50 13.26
C PRO A 107 -3.12 17.48 12.51
N VAL A 108 -4.13 18.02 13.22
CA VAL A 108 -5.09 18.99 12.71
C VAL A 108 -4.96 20.29 13.49
N GLU A 109 -4.60 21.38 12.81
CA GLU A 109 -4.46 22.69 13.46
C GLU A 109 -5.81 23.16 14.03
N GLY A 110 -5.82 23.49 15.33
CA GLY A 110 -7.03 23.92 16.03
C GLY A 110 -8.09 22.82 16.22
N GLY A 111 -7.78 21.57 15.85
CA GLY A 111 -8.67 20.41 15.93
C GLY A 111 -8.12 19.29 16.79
N GLU A 112 -8.80 18.15 16.77
CA GLU A 112 -8.28 16.93 17.37
C GLU A 112 -7.35 16.20 16.39
N ASP A 113 -6.30 15.57 16.91
CA ASP A 113 -5.43 14.72 16.12
C ASP A 113 -6.15 13.44 15.68
N TRP A 114 -5.81 12.97 14.49
CA TRP A 114 -6.31 11.72 13.93
C TRP A 114 -5.20 10.68 13.80
N LEU A 115 -5.60 9.45 13.52
CA LEU A 115 -4.72 8.39 13.05
C LEU A 115 -5.08 8.05 11.62
N GLY A 116 -4.06 7.96 10.77
CA GLY A 116 -4.17 7.61 9.36
C GLY A 116 -3.32 6.40 8.98
N LEU A 117 -3.66 5.79 7.85
CA LEU A 117 -2.77 4.85 7.18
C LEU A 117 -1.84 5.62 6.24
N THR A 118 -0.59 5.20 6.19
CA THR A 118 0.42 5.69 5.25
C THR A 118 0.72 4.62 4.20
N CYS A 119 1.48 4.99 3.17
CA CYS A 119 2.02 4.06 2.17
C CYS A 119 2.63 2.81 2.81
N ALA A 120 3.33 2.96 3.95
CA ALA A 120 4.03 1.86 4.60
C ALA A 120 3.10 0.77 5.18
N ALA A 121 1.82 1.07 5.43
CA ALA A 121 0.86 0.05 5.91
C ALA A 121 0.60 -1.01 4.84
N CYS A 122 0.63 -0.60 3.58
CA CYS A 122 0.39 -1.42 2.39
C CYS A 122 1.69 -1.90 1.72
N HIS A 123 2.75 -1.09 1.82
CA HIS A 123 4.01 -1.26 1.10
C HIS A 123 5.22 -1.50 2.01
N THR A 124 5.00 -2.19 3.14
CA THR A 124 6.09 -2.79 3.92
C THR A 124 5.78 -4.26 4.15
N GLY A 125 6.69 -5.13 3.72
CA GLY A 125 6.55 -6.57 3.83
C GLY A 125 7.46 -7.17 4.90
N GLU A 126 7.10 -8.37 5.36
CA GLU A 126 7.97 -9.17 6.22
C GLU A 126 7.88 -10.64 5.85
N ILE A 127 9.03 -11.30 5.85
CA ILE A 127 9.14 -12.75 5.74
C ILE A 127 9.82 -13.33 6.98
N SER A 128 9.60 -14.62 7.23
CA SER A 128 10.26 -15.36 8.29
C SER A 128 10.82 -16.68 7.76
N TYR A 129 12.11 -16.91 8.00
CA TYR A 129 12.77 -18.15 7.63
C TYR A 129 13.66 -18.63 8.76
N ARG A 130 13.49 -19.89 9.18
CA ARG A 130 14.22 -20.51 10.31
C ARG A 130 14.20 -19.67 11.60
N GLY A 131 13.08 -19.00 11.87
CA GLY A 131 12.89 -18.16 13.05
C GLY A 131 13.41 -16.73 12.91
N GLN A 132 14.23 -16.42 11.89
CA GLN A 132 14.64 -15.05 11.59
C GLN A 132 13.52 -14.31 10.87
N ARG A 133 13.22 -13.08 11.30
CA ARG A 133 12.32 -12.15 10.59
C ARG A 133 13.14 -11.24 9.69
N ILE A 134 12.68 -10.98 8.47
CA ILE A 134 13.32 -10.09 7.51
C ILE A 134 12.28 -9.08 7.06
N ARG A 135 12.52 -7.80 7.34
CA ARG A 135 11.64 -6.71 6.93
C ARG A 135 12.16 -6.09 5.65
N ILE A 136 11.24 -5.85 4.71
CA ILE A 136 11.55 -5.46 3.34
C ILE A 136 10.71 -4.22 3.02
N ASP A 137 11.40 -3.11 2.84
CA ASP A 137 10.78 -1.81 2.58
C ASP A 137 10.31 -1.74 1.13
N GLY A 138 9.11 -1.19 0.90
CA GLY A 138 8.48 -1.15 -0.41
C GLY A 138 7.85 -2.47 -0.87
N ALA A 139 7.95 -3.55 -0.11
CA ALA A 139 7.33 -4.85 -0.43
C ALA A 139 5.85 -4.88 -0.04
N PRO A 140 5.01 -5.72 -0.69
CA PRO A 140 3.61 -5.86 -0.29
C PRO A 140 3.48 -6.36 1.15
N THR A 141 2.60 -5.69 1.91
CA THR A 141 2.17 -6.17 3.23
C THR A 141 1.35 -7.45 3.13
N LEU A 142 1.22 -8.19 4.23
CA LEU A 142 0.13 -9.13 4.44
C LEU A 142 -1.03 -8.55 5.26
N GLY A 143 -1.10 -7.23 5.44
CA GLY A 143 -2.25 -6.56 6.06
C GLY A 143 -3.59 -6.93 5.42
N ASP A 144 -4.62 -7.12 6.25
CA ASP A 144 -6.01 -7.32 5.83
C ASP A 144 -6.81 -6.05 6.15
N PHE A 145 -6.95 -5.21 5.11
CA PHE A 145 -7.64 -3.94 5.19
C PHE A 145 -9.11 -4.10 5.61
N THR A 146 -9.81 -5.10 5.07
CA THR A 146 -11.20 -5.38 5.42
C THR A 146 -11.32 -5.80 6.89
N ALA A 147 -10.45 -6.70 7.36
CA ALA A 147 -10.46 -7.14 8.75
C ALA A 147 -10.15 -5.99 9.74
N LEU A 148 -9.27 -5.05 9.37
CA LEU A 148 -9.01 -3.84 10.16
C LEU A 148 -10.28 -3.01 10.33
N THR A 149 -10.92 -2.63 9.22
CA THR A 149 -12.14 -1.81 9.24
C THR A 149 -13.28 -2.52 9.99
N THR A 150 -13.52 -3.81 9.72
CA THR A 150 -14.53 -4.59 10.45
C THR A 150 -14.24 -4.66 11.94
N SER A 151 -12.98 -4.91 12.33
CA SER A 151 -12.60 -4.98 13.75
C SER A 151 -12.76 -3.64 14.47
N LEU A 152 -12.50 -2.52 13.79
CA LEU A 152 -12.73 -1.17 14.33
C LEU A 152 -14.23 -0.95 14.60
N ILE A 153 -15.09 -1.26 13.62
CA ILE A 153 -16.55 -1.15 13.75
C ILE A 153 -17.05 -1.98 14.94
N GLU A 154 -16.67 -3.24 15.03
CA GLU A 154 -17.07 -4.12 16.13
C GLU A 154 -16.60 -3.59 17.49
N ALA A 155 -15.40 -3.02 17.56
CA ALA A 155 -14.85 -2.47 18.79
C ALA A 155 -15.57 -1.19 19.24
N LEU A 156 -15.92 -0.31 18.31
CA LEU A 156 -16.69 0.92 18.58
C LEU A 156 -18.12 0.59 18.99
N GLN A 157 -18.77 -0.32 18.27
CA GLN A 157 -20.11 -0.80 18.61
C GLN A 157 -20.14 -1.40 20.01
N ALA A 158 -19.19 -2.29 20.33
CA ALA A 158 -19.08 -2.87 21.68
C ALA A 158 -18.78 -1.83 22.75
N THR A 159 -18.07 -0.75 22.40
CA THR A 159 -17.78 0.38 23.30
C THR A 159 -19.05 1.16 23.62
N LEU A 160 -19.93 1.38 22.64
CA LEU A 160 -21.23 2.02 22.87
C LEU A 160 -22.17 1.10 23.66
N GLU A 161 -22.30 -0.17 23.28
CA GLU A 161 -23.29 -1.08 23.85
C GLU A 161 -22.99 -1.51 25.28
N LYS A 162 -21.71 -1.59 25.67
CA LYS A 162 -21.30 -2.09 27.00
C LYS A 162 -20.93 -0.92 27.93
N PRO A 163 -21.74 -0.60 28.96
CA PRO A 163 -21.50 0.56 29.82
C PRO A 163 -20.10 0.59 30.44
N GLY A 164 -19.63 -0.56 30.94
CA GLY A 164 -18.28 -0.65 31.53
C GLY A 164 -17.14 -0.41 30.54
N LYS A 165 -17.31 -0.72 29.25
CA LYS A 165 -16.32 -0.38 28.22
C LYS A 165 -16.33 1.11 27.93
N PHE A 166 -17.52 1.68 27.72
CA PHE A 166 -17.66 3.11 27.49
C PHE A 166 -17.02 3.93 28.62
N GLU A 167 -17.22 3.52 29.87
CA GLU A 167 -16.64 4.20 31.03
C GLU A 167 -15.11 4.22 31.02
N ARG A 168 -14.46 3.09 30.68
CA ARG A 168 -12.99 3.04 30.56
C ARG A 168 -12.48 3.84 29.37
N PHE A 169 -13.14 3.71 28.22
CA PHE A 169 -12.84 4.47 27.01
C PHE A 169 -12.94 5.98 27.27
N ALA A 170 -14.05 6.46 27.83
CA ALA A 170 -14.25 7.88 28.12
C ALA A 170 -13.23 8.42 29.12
N LYS A 171 -12.88 7.63 30.15
CA LYS A 171 -11.83 8.00 31.11
C LYS A 171 -10.46 8.13 30.43
N ALA A 172 -10.14 7.24 29.50
CA ALA A 172 -8.87 7.26 28.78
C ALA A 172 -8.79 8.43 27.78
N VAL A 173 -9.89 8.76 27.08
CA VAL A 173 -9.93 9.85 26.09
C VAL A 173 -9.96 11.24 26.72
N LEU A 174 -10.77 11.45 27.77
CA LEU A 174 -11.07 12.79 28.27
C LEU A 174 -10.42 13.14 29.62
N ASN A 175 -9.73 12.18 30.26
CA ASN A 175 -9.10 12.33 31.58
C ASN A 175 -10.03 12.92 32.68
N LYS A 176 -10.75 12.03 33.39
CA LYS A 176 -11.75 12.34 34.45
C LYS A 176 -13.00 13.11 33.95
N PRO A 177 -13.70 12.66 32.91
CA PRO A 177 -14.87 13.38 32.38
C PRO A 177 -16.08 13.35 33.32
N GLY A 178 -16.79 14.47 33.37
CA GLY A 178 -18.13 14.60 33.95
C GLY A 178 -19.23 14.00 33.07
N LYS A 179 -20.47 14.05 33.55
CA LYS A 179 -21.63 13.43 32.88
C LYS A 179 -21.91 14.02 31.49
N ALA A 180 -21.82 15.35 31.35
CA ALA A 180 -22.07 16.03 30.09
C ALA A 180 -21.02 15.69 29.03
N GLU A 181 -19.74 15.68 29.40
CA GLU A 181 -18.63 15.33 28.51
C GLU A 181 -18.71 13.88 28.04
N LYS A 182 -19.08 12.95 28.95
CA LYS A 182 -19.37 11.56 28.57
C LYS A 182 -20.52 11.45 27.57
N ALA A 183 -21.60 12.20 27.77
CA ALA A 183 -22.74 12.19 26.85
C ALA A 183 -22.34 12.73 25.47
N ALA A 184 -21.58 13.82 25.42
CA ALA A 184 -21.04 14.39 24.18
C ALA A 184 -20.10 13.41 23.45
N LEU A 185 -19.17 12.77 24.17
CA LEU A 185 -18.30 11.75 23.58
C LEU A 185 -19.09 10.56 23.05
N ARG A 186 -20.12 10.11 23.78
CA ARG A 186 -20.97 9.00 23.33
C ARG A 186 -21.68 9.32 22.02
N ALA A 187 -22.20 10.54 21.89
CA ALA A 187 -22.81 11.02 20.65
C ALA A 187 -21.80 11.05 19.50
N ARG A 188 -20.60 11.59 19.74
CA ARG A 188 -19.52 11.61 18.74
C ARG A 188 -19.07 10.23 18.29
N VAL A 189 -18.95 9.28 19.22
CA VAL A 189 -18.59 7.88 18.88
C VAL A 189 -19.71 7.23 18.06
N ALA A 190 -20.98 7.53 18.34
CA ALA A 190 -22.10 7.03 17.55
C ALA A 190 -22.12 7.60 16.13
N GLU A 191 -21.95 8.91 15.97
CA GLU A 191 -21.84 9.57 14.67
C GLU A 191 -20.67 9.03 13.84
N TYR A 192 -19.50 8.87 14.46
CA TYR A 192 -18.36 8.27 13.79
C TYR A 192 -18.58 6.79 13.44
N LEU A 193 -19.25 6.01 14.30
CA LEU A 193 -19.62 4.63 14.00
C LEU A 193 -20.52 4.55 12.75
N ASP A 194 -21.48 5.46 12.61
CA ASP A 194 -22.33 5.54 11.43
C ASP A 194 -21.51 5.87 10.17
N TRP A 195 -20.57 6.82 10.27
CA TRP A 195 -19.68 7.19 9.17
C TRP A 195 -18.81 6.00 8.70
N ILE A 196 -18.08 5.34 9.61
CA ILE A 196 -17.19 4.22 9.27
C ILE A 196 -17.99 2.99 8.81
N SER A 197 -19.21 2.80 9.33
CA SER A 197 -20.13 1.76 8.83
C SER A 197 -20.62 2.06 7.41
N GLY A 198 -20.83 3.34 7.07
CA GLY A 198 -21.10 3.78 5.69
C GLY A 198 -19.93 3.50 4.74
N PHE A 199 -18.70 3.78 5.18
CA PHE A 199 -17.48 3.39 4.45
C PHE A 199 -17.43 1.87 4.23
N ALA A 200 -17.63 1.08 5.29
CA ALA A 200 -17.63 -0.38 5.19
C ALA A 200 -18.72 -0.89 4.24
N ALA A 201 -19.92 -0.32 4.29
CA ALA A 201 -20.99 -0.67 3.35
C ALA A 201 -20.55 -0.44 1.90
N ARG A 202 -19.88 0.67 1.59
CA ARG A 202 -19.38 0.96 0.23
C ARG A 202 -18.14 0.15 -0.17
N SER A 203 -17.39 -0.41 0.77
CA SER A 203 -16.12 -1.11 0.52
C SER A 203 -16.16 -2.63 0.71
N THR A 204 -17.25 -3.19 1.24
CA THR A 204 -17.36 -4.63 1.54
C THR A 204 -17.52 -5.47 0.27
N PRO A 205 -16.64 -6.46 0.05
CA PRO A 205 -16.74 -7.37 -1.09
C PRO A 205 -17.72 -8.53 -0.85
N PRO A 206 -18.16 -9.23 -1.91
CA PRO A 206 -19.03 -10.42 -1.78
C PRO A 206 -18.31 -11.60 -1.12
N HIS A 207 -16.99 -11.66 -1.24
CA HIS A 207 -16.12 -12.62 -0.58
C HIS A 207 -14.91 -11.87 -0.01
N PRO A 208 -14.43 -12.20 1.20
CA PRO A 208 -13.30 -11.49 1.79
C PRO A 208 -12.07 -11.51 0.87
N TYR A 209 -11.38 -10.38 0.76
CA TYR A 209 -10.12 -10.31 0.02
C TYR A 209 -9.02 -11.12 0.70
N GLY A 210 -9.02 -11.17 2.04
CA GLY A 210 -7.95 -11.77 2.81
C GLY A 210 -6.66 -10.94 2.76
N TYR A 211 -5.58 -11.54 3.28
CA TYR A 211 -4.31 -10.87 3.50
C TYR A 211 -3.61 -10.39 2.21
N GLY A 212 -3.07 -9.18 2.25
CA GLY A 212 -2.19 -8.59 1.23
C GLY A 212 -2.89 -8.12 -0.04
N ARG A 213 -4.22 -8.05 -0.03
CA ARG A 213 -5.01 -7.72 -1.23
C ARG A 213 -6.18 -6.79 -0.92
N VAL A 214 -6.50 -5.92 -1.86
CA VAL A 214 -7.63 -5.00 -1.78
C VAL A 214 -8.10 -4.59 -3.18
N ASP A 215 -9.39 -4.33 -3.37
CA ASP A 215 -9.89 -3.65 -4.58
C ASP A 215 -9.80 -2.12 -4.37
N ALA A 216 -8.58 -1.59 -4.47
CA ALA A 216 -8.32 -0.17 -4.22
C ALA A 216 -9.12 0.74 -5.15
N PHE A 217 -9.19 0.42 -6.45
CA PHE A 217 -9.96 1.21 -7.40
C PHE A 217 -11.46 1.20 -7.10
N GLY A 218 -12.04 0.04 -6.78
CA GLY A 218 -13.43 -0.07 -6.40
C GLY A 218 -13.77 0.79 -5.19
N ILE A 219 -12.90 0.78 -4.17
CA ILE A 219 -13.05 1.59 -2.95
C ILE A 219 -12.91 3.08 -3.26
N ILE A 220 -11.81 3.51 -3.91
CA ILE A 220 -11.57 4.92 -4.28
C ILE A 220 -12.75 5.47 -5.07
N MET A 221 -13.19 4.77 -6.12
CA MET A 221 -14.30 5.25 -6.95
C MET A 221 -15.63 5.29 -6.20
N ASN A 222 -15.85 4.42 -5.20
CA ASN A 222 -17.05 4.49 -4.38
C ASN A 222 -17.00 5.66 -3.40
N GLU A 223 -15.86 5.94 -2.77
CA GLU A 223 -15.74 7.11 -1.89
C GLU A 223 -15.85 8.40 -2.70
N VAL A 224 -15.13 8.52 -3.82
CA VAL A 224 -15.15 9.74 -4.64
C VAL A 224 -16.51 9.94 -5.31
N PHE A 225 -17.08 8.92 -5.96
CA PHE A 225 -18.29 9.13 -6.76
C PHE A 225 -19.59 8.93 -6.02
N ALA A 226 -19.62 8.14 -4.94
CA ALA A 226 -20.86 7.91 -4.20
C ALA A 226 -20.96 8.78 -2.94
N ARG A 227 -19.87 8.94 -2.19
CA ARG A 227 -19.85 9.78 -0.98
C ARG A 227 -19.55 11.24 -1.31
N ASP A 228 -18.39 11.53 -1.90
CA ASP A 228 -17.89 12.90 -2.06
C ASP A 228 -18.66 13.71 -3.12
N LEU A 229 -19.06 13.05 -4.21
CA LEU A 229 -19.93 13.61 -5.24
C LEU A 229 -21.43 13.55 -4.87
N GLN A 230 -21.77 12.92 -3.74
CA GLN A 230 -23.14 12.73 -3.26
C GLN A 230 -24.07 12.04 -4.28
N GLN A 231 -23.57 11.04 -5.00
CA GLN A 231 -24.34 10.24 -5.96
C GLN A 231 -24.37 8.76 -5.53
N PRO A 232 -25.20 8.36 -4.54
CA PRO A 232 -25.20 7.00 -4.01
C PRO A 232 -25.39 5.90 -5.09
N GLU A 233 -26.05 6.23 -6.20
CA GLU A 233 -26.27 5.38 -7.38
C GLU A 233 -24.96 5.01 -8.09
N ASN A 234 -23.89 5.78 -7.90
CA ASN A 234 -22.59 5.48 -8.46
C ASN A 234 -21.91 4.30 -7.77
N ARG A 235 -22.35 3.86 -6.59
CA ARG A 235 -21.74 2.73 -5.88
C ARG A 235 -21.71 1.47 -6.76
N ARG A 236 -20.56 0.80 -6.80
CA ARG A 236 -20.40 -0.53 -7.41
C ARG A 236 -19.79 -1.49 -6.40
N VAL A 237 -20.06 -2.78 -6.52
CA VAL A 237 -19.47 -3.77 -5.61
C VAL A 237 -17.97 -3.87 -5.90
N PRO A 238 -17.08 -3.64 -4.92
CA PRO A 238 -15.65 -3.82 -5.11
C PRO A 238 -15.34 -5.31 -5.04
N ASN A 239 -15.19 -5.96 -6.20
CA ASN A 239 -15.04 -7.42 -6.32
C ASN A 239 -13.77 -7.83 -7.07
N ALA A 240 -12.81 -6.93 -7.23
CA ALA A 240 -11.59 -7.15 -7.98
C ALA A 240 -10.32 -6.91 -7.13
N PRO A 241 -10.09 -7.72 -6.08
CA PRO A 241 -8.93 -7.53 -5.22
C PRO A 241 -7.62 -7.72 -5.98
N VAL A 242 -6.70 -6.77 -5.78
CA VAL A 242 -5.33 -6.85 -6.28
C VAL A 242 -4.34 -6.90 -5.14
N SER A 243 -3.20 -7.55 -5.37
CA SER A 243 -2.04 -7.46 -4.48
C SER A 243 -1.49 -6.04 -4.49
N TYR A 244 -0.98 -5.58 -3.36
CA TYR A 244 -0.24 -4.32 -3.31
C TYR A 244 1.00 -4.42 -4.23
N PRO A 245 1.21 -3.49 -5.18
CA PRO A 245 2.42 -3.49 -6.00
C PRO A 245 3.63 -3.07 -5.16
N PHE A 246 4.82 -3.60 -5.45
CA PHE A 246 6.05 -3.16 -4.77
C PHE A 246 6.55 -1.80 -5.29
N LEU A 247 7.19 -1.02 -4.42
CA LEU A 247 7.49 0.40 -4.67
C LEU A 247 8.85 0.67 -5.32
N TRP A 248 9.88 -0.12 -5.02
CA TRP A 248 11.19 0.07 -5.65
C TRP A 248 11.06 0.06 -7.17
N THR A 249 11.86 0.86 -7.86
CA THR A 249 11.78 1.11 -9.32
C THR A 249 10.54 1.90 -9.80
N SER A 250 9.48 2.03 -8.99
CA SER A 250 8.23 2.68 -9.44
C SER A 250 8.31 4.15 -9.81
N PRO A 251 9.11 5.00 -9.14
CA PRO A 251 9.26 6.41 -9.54
C PRO A 251 9.85 6.58 -10.95
N TYR A 252 10.61 5.58 -11.41
CA TYR A 252 11.33 5.63 -12.68
C TYR A 252 10.53 5.04 -13.85
N MET A 253 9.40 4.38 -13.62
CA MET A 253 8.61 3.72 -14.67
C MET A 253 7.65 4.67 -15.36
N ASP A 254 7.47 4.54 -16.68
CA ASP A 254 6.60 5.43 -17.46
C ASP A 254 5.12 5.40 -17.03
N TRP A 255 4.62 4.22 -16.67
CA TRP A 255 3.29 3.98 -16.14
C TRP A 255 3.34 3.05 -14.93
N VAL A 256 2.46 3.31 -13.96
CA VAL A 256 2.27 2.53 -12.73
C VAL A 256 0.80 2.16 -12.55
N GLN A 257 0.47 1.55 -11.41
CA GLN A 257 -0.72 0.73 -11.21
C GLN A 257 -0.68 -0.55 -12.07
N TRP A 258 -1.45 -1.55 -11.67
CA TRP A 258 -1.49 -2.83 -12.39
C TRP A 258 -1.98 -2.69 -13.83
N ASN A 259 -2.91 -1.77 -14.10
CA ASN A 259 -3.46 -1.51 -15.44
C ASN A 259 -2.79 -0.33 -16.17
N GLY A 260 -1.67 0.20 -15.67
CA GLY A 260 -0.95 1.30 -16.33
C GLY A 260 -1.77 2.59 -16.44
N SER A 261 -2.61 2.88 -15.44
CA SER A 261 -3.55 4.01 -15.48
C SER A 261 -2.97 5.33 -14.97
N ALA A 262 -1.82 5.32 -14.30
CA ALA A 262 -1.20 6.52 -13.74
C ALA A 262 0.26 6.65 -14.18
N ASN A 263 0.67 7.88 -14.52
CA ASN A 263 2.06 8.23 -14.82
C ASN A 263 2.60 9.34 -13.89
N ASN A 264 1.70 10.22 -13.41
CA ASN A 264 2.01 11.32 -12.50
C ASN A 264 2.03 10.81 -11.05
N PRO A 265 3.17 10.89 -10.34
CA PRO A 265 3.28 10.36 -8.98
C PRO A 265 2.43 11.12 -7.96
N PHE A 266 2.36 12.45 -8.03
CA PHE A 266 1.58 13.23 -7.08
C PHE A 266 0.07 13.01 -7.23
N GLY A 267 -0.45 13.01 -8.46
CA GLY A 267 -1.86 12.67 -8.72
C GLY A 267 -2.21 11.25 -8.29
N ARG A 268 -1.29 10.29 -8.49
CA ARG A 268 -1.42 8.92 -7.98
C ARG A 268 -1.52 8.89 -6.45
N ASN A 269 -0.66 9.62 -5.76
CA ASN A 269 -0.61 9.65 -4.29
C ASN A 269 -1.85 10.33 -3.70
N VAL A 270 -2.29 11.45 -4.27
CA VAL A 270 -3.56 12.09 -3.87
C VAL A 270 -4.74 11.13 -4.08
N GLY A 271 -4.81 10.44 -5.22
CA GLY A 271 -5.86 9.45 -5.49
C GLY A 271 -5.88 8.29 -4.51
N GLU A 272 -4.71 7.86 -4.01
CA GLU A 272 -4.59 6.85 -2.96
C GLU A 272 -5.17 7.37 -1.63
N VAL A 273 -4.78 8.56 -1.19
CA VAL A 273 -5.29 9.20 0.04
C VAL A 273 -6.82 9.26 0.05
N LEU A 274 -7.45 9.60 -1.08
CA LEU A 274 -8.91 9.62 -1.20
C LEU A 274 -9.57 8.24 -1.01
N GLY A 275 -8.84 7.15 -1.27
CA GLY A 275 -9.25 5.78 -1.00
C GLY A 275 -8.98 5.29 0.41
N THR A 276 -8.03 5.91 1.11
CA THR A 276 -7.59 5.54 2.46
C THR A 276 -8.05 6.58 3.48
N PHE A 277 -9.36 6.77 3.59
CA PHE A 277 -9.99 7.66 4.58
C PHE A 277 -9.68 9.15 4.40
N GLY A 278 -9.18 9.56 3.23
CA GLY A 278 -9.19 10.95 2.80
C GLY A 278 -10.53 11.39 2.22
N HIS A 279 -10.62 12.68 1.90
CA HIS A 279 -11.83 13.31 1.34
C HIS A 279 -11.47 14.39 0.33
N VAL A 280 -12.35 14.60 -0.65
CA VAL A 280 -12.33 15.75 -1.57
C VAL A 280 -13.72 16.37 -1.67
N THR A 281 -13.80 17.70 -1.63
CA THR A 281 -15.04 18.45 -1.84
C THR A 281 -15.37 18.49 -3.34
N LEU A 282 -16.48 17.88 -3.75
CA LEU A 282 -16.94 17.85 -5.16
C LEU A 282 -18.33 18.45 -5.39
N THR A 283 -18.96 18.97 -4.33
CA THR A 283 -20.30 19.58 -4.36
C THR A 283 -20.28 20.92 -3.64
N GLY A 284 -21.26 21.78 -3.90
CA GLY A 284 -21.39 23.08 -3.24
C GLY A 284 -20.62 24.22 -3.92
N PRO A 285 -20.18 25.26 -3.17
CA PRO A 285 -19.61 26.48 -3.77
C PRO A 285 -18.33 26.21 -4.57
N ALA A 286 -18.22 26.81 -5.76
CA ALA A 286 -17.09 26.59 -6.67
C ALA A 286 -15.71 26.87 -6.04
N ALA A 287 -15.61 27.81 -5.10
CA ALA A 287 -14.36 28.14 -4.40
C ALA A 287 -13.85 27.02 -3.46
N GLU A 288 -14.75 26.14 -3.04
CA GLU A 288 -14.49 25.02 -2.14
C GLU A 288 -14.18 23.73 -2.88
N LEU A 289 -14.54 23.64 -4.17
CA LEU A 289 -14.31 22.45 -4.97
C LEU A 289 -12.82 22.11 -5.07
N GLY A 290 -12.51 20.81 -4.98
CA GLY A 290 -11.15 20.30 -4.97
C GLY A 290 -10.46 20.41 -3.61
N LYS A 291 -11.00 21.12 -2.60
CA LYS A 291 -10.40 21.07 -1.26
C LYS A 291 -10.35 19.62 -0.79
N SER A 292 -9.18 19.17 -0.39
CA SER A 292 -8.97 17.78 -0.02
C SER A 292 -8.17 17.66 1.26
N SER A 293 -8.20 16.46 1.84
CA SER A 293 -7.49 16.13 3.06
C SER A 293 -5.99 15.84 2.82
N ALA A 294 -5.58 15.70 1.56
CA ALA A 294 -4.22 15.31 1.16
C ALA A 294 -3.17 16.33 1.63
N ARG A 295 -2.03 15.83 2.10
CA ARG A 295 -0.93 16.64 2.67
C ARG A 295 0.21 16.78 1.65
N PRO A 296 0.24 17.86 0.85
CA PRO A 296 1.04 17.90 -0.37
C PRO A 296 2.55 17.87 -0.11
N ARG A 297 3.02 18.50 0.97
CA ARG A 297 4.46 18.56 1.29
C ARG A 297 5.00 17.24 1.79
N GLU A 298 4.21 16.56 2.60
CA GLU A 298 4.49 15.23 3.11
C GLU A 298 4.46 14.18 1.97
N LEU A 299 3.47 14.25 1.08
CA LEU A 299 3.41 13.39 -0.11
C LEU A 299 4.60 13.63 -1.05
N PHE A 300 5.09 14.86 -1.17
CA PHE A 300 6.27 15.20 -1.94
C PHE A 300 7.55 14.60 -1.35
N GLU A 301 7.73 14.72 -0.04
CA GLU A 301 8.84 14.12 0.69
C GLU A 301 8.86 12.60 0.53
N LEU A 302 7.70 11.96 0.70
CA LEU A 302 7.55 10.52 0.56
C LEU A 302 7.88 10.04 -0.86
N GLU A 303 7.48 10.76 -1.91
CA GLU A 303 7.83 10.40 -3.28
C GLU A 303 9.35 10.48 -3.52
N ARG A 304 10.00 11.53 -3.03
CA ARG A 304 11.47 11.67 -3.08
C ARG A 304 12.16 10.50 -2.39
N LEU A 305 11.66 10.12 -1.22
CA LEU A 305 12.19 9.02 -0.45
C LEU A 305 12.02 7.67 -1.17
N VAL A 306 10.83 7.38 -1.73
CA VAL A 306 10.61 6.19 -2.58
C VAL A 306 11.50 6.24 -3.82
N GLY A 307 11.82 7.43 -4.32
CA GLY A 307 12.81 7.67 -5.37
C GLY A 307 14.19 7.09 -5.06
N THR A 308 14.63 7.07 -3.79
CA THR A 308 15.94 6.54 -3.41
C THR A 308 15.94 5.06 -3.05
N LEU A 309 14.76 4.42 -2.95
CA LEU A 309 14.61 3.03 -2.55
C LEU A 309 15.13 2.07 -3.63
N THR A 310 16.10 1.23 -3.26
CA THR A 310 16.61 0.19 -4.17
C THR A 310 15.87 -1.14 -4.00
N PRO A 311 15.80 -1.96 -5.06
CA PRO A 311 15.30 -3.33 -4.94
C PRO A 311 16.08 -4.14 -3.91
N PRO A 312 15.43 -5.02 -3.13
CA PRO A 312 16.11 -5.86 -2.16
C PRO A 312 16.87 -7.00 -2.85
N GLU A 313 18.18 -7.09 -2.62
CA GLU A 313 18.98 -8.23 -3.04
C GLU A 313 18.60 -9.50 -2.24
N TRP A 314 18.76 -10.67 -2.86
CA TRP A 314 18.59 -11.94 -2.17
C TRP A 314 19.65 -12.12 -1.06
N PRO A 315 19.25 -12.18 0.23
CA PRO A 315 20.21 -12.26 1.32
C PRO A 315 20.73 -13.69 1.48
N GLU A 316 21.79 -14.04 0.75
CA GLU A 316 22.36 -15.40 0.73
C GLU A 316 22.75 -15.92 2.13
N SER A 317 23.18 -15.03 3.03
CA SER A 317 23.51 -15.38 4.43
C SER A 317 22.30 -15.83 5.25
N LEU A 318 21.09 -15.42 4.86
CA LEU A 318 19.83 -15.74 5.55
C LEU A 318 19.03 -16.82 4.83
N LEU A 319 18.89 -16.72 3.51
CA LEU A 319 18.02 -17.58 2.70
C LEU A 319 18.77 -18.71 1.96
N GLY A 320 20.10 -18.71 2.00
CA GLY A 320 20.97 -19.68 1.34
C GLY A 320 21.57 -19.14 0.04
N LEU A 321 22.71 -19.72 -0.34
CA LEU A 321 23.45 -19.37 -1.54
C LEU A 321 22.63 -19.62 -2.82
N ILE A 322 22.79 -18.73 -3.80
CA ILE A 322 22.28 -18.91 -5.15
C ILE A 322 23.18 -19.91 -5.88
N ASP A 323 22.58 -20.93 -6.48
CA ASP A 323 23.24 -21.85 -7.39
C ASP A 323 23.53 -21.13 -8.72
N ARG A 324 24.78 -20.65 -8.86
CA ARG A 324 25.18 -19.77 -9.97
C ARG A 324 25.10 -20.44 -11.33
N GLU A 325 25.31 -21.75 -11.42
CA GLU A 325 25.15 -22.49 -12.67
C GLU A 325 23.69 -22.63 -13.07
N LYS A 326 22.79 -22.91 -12.11
CA LYS A 326 21.34 -22.91 -12.35
C LYS A 326 20.85 -21.52 -12.77
N ALA A 327 21.25 -20.47 -12.06
CA ALA A 327 20.89 -19.11 -12.39
C ALA A 327 21.39 -18.70 -13.79
N ALA A 328 22.59 -19.12 -14.19
CA ALA A 328 23.10 -18.87 -15.54
C ALA A 328 22.25 -19.55 -16.62
N ARG A 329 21.84 -20.82 -16.42
CA ARG A 329 20.89 -21.50 -17.33
C ARG A 329 19.51 -20.84 -17.31
N GLY A 330 19.03 -20.42 -16.14
CA GLY A 330 17.78 -19.68 -15.98
C GLY A 330 17.78 -18.35 -16.73
N ARG A 331 18.91 -17.63 -16.74
CA ARG A 331 19.07 -16.40 -17.53
C ARG A 331 18.87 -16.66 -19.02
N VAL A 332 19.42 -17.75 -19.55
CA VAL A 332 19.20 -18.14 -20.96
C VAL A 332 17.72 -18.35 -21.22
N LEU A 333 16.99 -19.04 -20.33
CA LEU A 333 15.54 -19.24 -20.47
C LEU A 333 14.74 -17.93 -20.37
N TYR A 334 15.21 -16.98 -19.57
CA TYR A 334 14.57 -15.67 -19.40
C TYR A 334 14.67 -14.82 -20.68
N THR A 335 15.79 -14.87 -21.39
CA THR A 335 16.04 -14.04 -22.58
C THR A 335 15.66 -14.72 -23.90
N THR A 336 15.48 -16.04 -23.91
CA THR A 336 15.15 -16.81 -25.11
C THR A 336 13.65 -16.86 -25.36
N PRO A 337 13.15 -16.52 -26.56
CA PRO A 337 11.74 -16.76 -26.94
C PRO A 337 11.40 -18.26 -26.90
N LEU A 338 10.21 -18.59 -26.39
CA LEU A 338 9.77 -19.99 -26.23
C LEU A 338 8.39 -20.18 -26.87
N ASP A 339 8.19 -21.29 -27.58
CA ASP A 339 6.90 -21.69 -28.15
C ASP A 339 6.22 -20.63 -29.05
N GLY A 340 7.03 -19.86 -29.80
CA GLY A 340 6.52 -18.77 -30.65
C GLY A 340 6.01 -17.55 -29.86
N LYS A 341 6.26 -17.50 -28.55
CA LYS A 341 5.99 -16.35 -27.69
C LYS A 341 7.28 -15.55 -27.42
N PRO A 342 7.19 -14.23 -27.24
CA PRO A 342 8.32 -13.40 -26.81
C PRO A 342 8.91 -13.89 -25.47
N SER A 343 10.20 -13.63 -25.24
CA SER A 343 10.89 -14.03 -24.00
C SER A 343 10.34 -13.32 -22.75
N CYS A 344 10.71 -13.76 -21.54
CA CYS A 344 10.40 -12.98 -20.33
C CYS A 344 10.91 -11.54 -20.45
N GLU A 345 12.15 -11.40 -20.94
CA GLU A 345 12.81 -10.11 -21.15
C GLU A 345 12.04 -9.19 -22.09
N ALA A 346 11.35 -9.71 -23.10
CA ALA A 346 10.58 -8.89 -24.03
C ALA A 346 9.43 -8.11 -23.37
N CYS A 347 8.89 -8.61 -22.25
CA CYS A 347 7.83 -7.93 -21.49
C CYS A 347 8.36 -7.29 -20.19
N HIS A 348 9.24 -7.99 -19.48
CA HIS A 348 9.71 -7.58 -18.15
C HIS A 348 11.02 -6.78 -18.17
N ALA A 349 11.74 -6.75 -19.30
CA ALA A 349 13.05 -6.15 -19.47
C ALA A 349 14.14 -6.69 -18.53
N LEU A 350 15.38 -6.42 -18.92
CA LEU A 350 16.59 -6.47 -18.08
C LEU A 350 17.38 -5.20 -18.35
N PRO A 351 18.22 -4.76 -17.41
CA PRO A 351 19.17 -3.69 -17.69
C PRO A 351 20.27 -4.20 -18.64
N ASP A 352 20.77 -3.31 -19.49
CA ASP A 352 21.91 -3.57 -20.35
C ASP A 352 23.23 -3.68 -19.53
N ALA A 353 24.36 -3.87 -20.24
CA ALA A 353 25.68 -3.97 -19.59
C ALA A 353 26.11 -2.73 -18.79
N ASN A 354 25.45 -1.59 -19.00
CA ASN A 354 25.67 -0.34 -18.27
C ASN A 354 24.61 -0.10 -17.18
N GLY A 355 23.77 -1.09 -16.88
CA GLY A 355 22.71 -0.97 -15.88
C GLY A 355 21.47 -0.21 -16.36
N ARG A 356 21.30 0.00 -17.68
CA ARG A 356 20.19 0.82 -18.22
C ARG A 356 19.06 -0.03 -18.76
N TYR A 357 17.85 0.24 -18.29
CA TYR A 357 16.62 -0.31 -18.84
C TYR A 357 16.24 0.35 -20.18
N PRO A 358 15.34 -0.26 -20.98
CA PRO A 358 14.70 0.43 -22.10
C PRO A 358 13.96 1.69 -21.62
N MET A 359 14.33 2.86 -22.14
CA MET A 359 13.76 4.15 -21.71
C MET A 359 12.79 4.75 -22.74
N THR A 360 11.91 5.64 -22.29
CA THR A 360 11.16 6.55 -23.16
C THR A 360 12.11 7.56 -23.82
N PRO A 361 11.81 8.06 -25.03
CA PRO A 361 12.67 9.05 -25.68
C PRO A 361 12.66 10.38 -24.91
N PRO A 362 13.83 10.97 -24.58
CA PRO A 362 13.90 12.23 -23.83
C PRO A 362 13.28 13.42 -24.58
N GLU A 363 13.34 13.42 -25.91
CA GLU A 363 12.80 14.47 -26.77
C GLU A 363 11.26 14.59 -26.72
N GLU A 364 10.57 13.53 -26.31
CA GLU A 364 9.12 13.56 -26.09
C GLU A 364 8.74 14.28 -24.79
N ASN A 365 9.71 14.54 -23.90
CA ASN A 365 9.50 15.11 -22.58
C ASN A 365 9.97 16.57 -22.52
N LEU A 366 9.16 17.45 -21.93
CA LEU A 366 9.47 18.89 -21.84
C LEU A 366 10.80 19.18 -21.13
N PHE A 367 11.16 18.34 -20.16
CA PHE A 367 12.37 18.49 -19.32
C PHE A 367 13.55 17.65 -19.82
N GLY A 368 13.41 16.93 -20.94
CA GLY A 368 14.41 15.94 -21.37
C GLY A 368 14.48 14.70 -20.47
N ALA A 369 13.50 14.51 -19.57
CA ALA A 369 13.45 13.35 -18.68
C ALA A 369 13.07 12.08 -19.44
N SER A 370 13.67 10.96 -19.04
CA SER A 370 13.38 9.62 -19.60
C SER A 370 12.96 8.67 -18.48
N PHE A 371 12.06 7.75 -18.81
CA PHE A 371 11.48 6.81 -17.85
C PHE A 371 11.59 5.38 -18.38
N ILE A 372 11.71 4.40 -17.49
CA ILE A 372 11.70 2.98 -17.82
C ILE A 372 10.39 2.67 -18.54
N ARG A 373 10.49 2.22 -19.78
CA ARG A 373 9.35 1.86 -20.61
C ARG A 373 8.74 0.57 -20.11
N THR A 374 7.50 0.62 -19.67
CA THR A 374 6.75 -0.58 -19.25
C THR A 374 5.98 -1.17 -20.44
N HIS A 375 5.77 -2.48 -20.38
CA HIS A 375 5.05 -3.20 -21.43
C HIS A 375 3.60 -3.47 -20.98
N MET A 376 2.62 -3.04 -21.76
CA MET A 376 1.20 -3.27 -21.48
C MET A 376 0.69 -4.44 -22.31
N THR A 377 0.36 -5.56 -21.65
CA THR A 377 -0.18 -6.75 -22.33
C THR A 377 -1.71 -6.77 -22.18
N GLY A 378 -2.43 -6.79 -23.30
CA GLY A 378 -3.90 -6.77 -23.31
C GLY A 378 -4.51 -7.99 -22.61
N LEU A 379 -5.72 -7.84 -22.05
CA LEU A 379 -6.39 -8.91 -21.31
C LEU A 379 -6.56 -10.22 -22.10
N SER A 380 -6.86 -10.12 -23.40
CA SER A 380 -6.99 -11.29 -24.29
C SER A 380 -5.68 -12.03 -24.53
N GLU A 381 -4.55 -11.33 -24.47
CA GLU A 381 -3.22 -11.89 -24.68
C GLU A 381 -2.65 -12.47 -23.37
N ILE A 382 -2.75 -11.72 -22.26
CA ILE A 382 -2.20 -12.17 -20.97
C ILE A 382 -3.06 -13.28 -20.33
N GLY A 383 -4.39 -13.25 -20.51
CA GLY A 383 -5.32 -14.28 -20.04
C GLY A 383 -5.48 -14.42 -18.52
N THR A 384 -4.87 -13.53 -17.73
CA THR A 384 -5.07 -13.47 -16.26
C THR A 384 -6.45 -12.93 -15.91
N ASP A 385 -6.84 -12.98 -14.64
CA ASP A 385 -8.14 -12.46 -14.17
C ASP A 385 -8.43 -11.05 -14.72
N PRO A 386 -9.53 -10.84 -15.47
CA PRO A 386 -9.79 -9.56 -16.12
C PRO A 386 -10.49 -8.54 -15.21
N GLN A 387 -11.00 -8.96 -14.04
CA GLN A 387 -12.04 -8.24 -13.32
C GLN A 387 -11.62 -6.82 -12.93
N MET A 388 -10.38 -6.63 -12.47
CA MET A 388 -9.91 -5.30 -12.04
C MET A 388 -9.84 -4.32 -13.21
N ALA A 389 -9.15 -4.71 -14.30
CA ALA A 389 -9.02 -3.85 -15.47
C ALA A 389 -10.38 -3.58 -16.12
N SER A 390 -11.25 -4.58 -16.22
CA SER A 390 -12.61 -4.42 -16.75
C SER A 390 -13.46 -3.49 -15.87
N ASN A 391 -13.51 -3.72 -14.55
CA ASN A 391 -14.25 -2.86 -13.63
C ASN A 391 -13.82 -1.40 -13.72
N PHE A 392 -12.51 -1.14 -13.84
CA PHE A 392 -11.98 0.21 -13.97
C PHE A 392 -12.36 0.83 -15.32
N ALA A 393 -12.08 0.13 -16.42
CA ALA A 393 -12.18 0.70 -17.76
C ALA A 393 -13.61 0.87 -18.27
N THR A 394 -14.55 0.00 -17.86
CA THR A 394 -15.91 -0.03 -18.45
C THR A 394 -16.98 0.56 -17.55
N ARG A 395 -16.63 1.06 -16.35
CA ARG A 395 -17.61 1.67 -15.44
C ARG A 395 -18.01 3.05 -15.96
N THR A 396 -19.32 3.30 -16.00
CA THR A 396 -19.91 4.63 -16.22
C THR A 396 -20.48 5.15 -14.90
N VAL A 397 -20.37 6.46 -14.68
CA VAL A 397 -20.78 7.15 -13.45
C VAL A 397 -21.52 8.44 -13.76
N TYR A 398 -22.50 8.77 -12.93
CA TYR A 398 -23.18 10.06 -12.91
C TYR A 398 -22.25 11.15 -12.42
N THR A 399 -22.33 12.31 -13.05
CA THR A 399 -21.45 13.46 -12.80
C THR A 399 -22.00 14.41 -11.73
N GLY A 400 -23.28 14.28 -11.36
CA GLY A 400 -23.91 15.07 -10.30
C GLY A 400 -23.78 16.58 -10.51
N GLU A 401 -23.54 17.32 -9.42
CA GLU A 401 -23.36 18.78 -9.45
C GLU A 401 -22.14 19.24 -10.25
N LEU A 402 -21.19 18.35 -10.56
CA LEU A 402 -20.05 18.71 -11.39
C LEU A 402 -20.43 18.89 -12.85
N ALA A 403 -21.55 18.33 -13.34
CA ALA A 403 -21.93 18.36 -14.75
C ALA A 403 -21.72 19.75 -15.43
N PRO A 404 -22.27 20.87 -14.92
CA PRO A 404 -22.06 22.19 -15.52
C PRO A 404 -20.62 22.74 -15.39
N LEU A 405 -19.82 22.18 -14.48
CA LEU A 405 -18.46 22.62 -14.17
C LEU A 405 -17.38 21.75 -14.82
N LEU A 406 -17.76 20.65 -15.48
CA LEU A 406 -16.82 19.78 -16.16
C LEU A 406 -16.07 20.53 -17.28
N PRO A 407 -14.76 20.28 -17.44
CA PRO A 407 -13.99 20.88 -18.53
C PRO A 407 -14.48 20.38 -19.89
N ALA A 408 -14.31 21.21 -20.93
CA ALA A 408 -14.59 20.79 -22.31
C ALA A 408 -13.77 19.54 -22.68
N PRO A 409 -14.33 18.58 -23.45
CA PRO A 409 -15.65 18.62 -24.10
C PRO A 409 -16.82 18.11 -23.22
N TYR A 410 -16.61 17.85 -21.93
CA TYR A 410 -17.56 17.16 -21.06
C TYR A 410 -18.55 18.08 -20.34
N THR A 411 -18.48 19.40 -20.58
CA THR A 411 -19.37 20.38 -19.96
C THR A 411 -20.84 20.02 -20.20
N GLY A 412 -21.61 19.86 -19.13
CA GLY A 412 -23.02 19.50 -19.14
C GLY A 412 -23.33 17.99 -19.27
N TYR A 413 -22.31 17.13 -19.38
CA TYR A 413 -22.54 15.69 -19.53
C TYR A 413 -23.06 15.12 -18.20
N SER A 414 -24.16 14.36 -18.23
CA SER A 414 -24.77 13.74 -17.06
C SER A 414 -24.07 12.46 -16.60
N GLU A 415 -23.32 11.82 -17.50
CA GLU A 415 -22.56 10.60 -17.25
C GLU A 415 -21.22 10.66 -17.96
N LEU A 416 -20.20 10.02 -17.36
CA LEU A 416 -18.87 9.84 -17.95
C LEU A 416 -18.31 8.46 -17.66
N PRO A 417 -17.33 7.99 -18.46
CA PRO A 417 -16.46 6.89 -18.05
C PRO A 417 -15.79 7.22 -16.71
N ALA A 418 -15.81 6.28 -15.78
CA ALA A 418 -15.26 6.44 -14.44
C ALA A 418 -13.77 6.84 -14.42
N PRO A 419 -12.88 6.30 -15.29
CA PRO A 419 -11.50 6.76 -15.36
C PRO A 419 -11.38 8.26 -15.69
N THR A 420 -12.25 8.76 -16.58
CA THR A 420 -12.28 10.18 -16.97
C THR A 420 -12.71 11.06 -15.79
N LEU A 421 -13.83 10.72 -15.14
CA LEU A 421 -14.31 11.51 -13.99
C LEU A 421 -13.33 11.44 -12.80
N LEU A 422 -12.67 10.28 -12.59
CA LEU A 422 -11.67 10.13 -11.54
C LEU A 422 -10.48 11.05 -11.79
N SER A 423 -9.98 11.09 -13.04
CA SER A 423 -8.87 11.98 -13.42
C SER A 423 -9.22 13.45 -13.21
N ILE A 424 -10.47 13.86 -13.47
CA ILE A 424 -10.94 15.23 -13.24
C ILE A 424 -10.99 15.53 -11.74
N ALA A 425 -11.64 14.67 -10.95
CA ALA A 425 -11.79 14.87 -9.51
C ALA A 425 -10.42 14.90 -8.78
N VAL A 426 -9.51 13.98 -9.13
CA VAL A 426 -8.14 13.98 -8.60
C VAL A 426 -7.37 15.21 -9.09
N GLY A 427 -7.55 15.64 -10.33
CA GLY A 427 -6.96 16.87 -10.85
C GLY A 427 -7.38 18.11 -10.05
N MET A 428 -8.67 18.22 -9.73
CA MET A 428 -9.19 19.29 -8.86
C MET A 428 -8.56 19.24 -7.47
N ALA A 429 -8.44 18.04 -6.88
CA ALA A 429 -7.79 17.83 -5.58
C ALA A 429 -6.32 18.24 -5.59
N VAL A 430 -5.57 17.82 -6.63
CA VAL A 430 -4.16 18.16 -6.84
C VAL A 430 -3.97 19.66 -6.96
N THR A 431 -4.74 20.32 -7.83
CA THR A 431 -4.65 21.77 -8.02
C THR A 431 -4.86 22.50 -6.70
N LYS A 432 -5.92 22.14 -5.96
CA LYS A 432 -6.23 22.80 -4.69
C LYS A 432 -5.18 22.52 -3.60
N ALA A 433 -4.68 21.30 -3.52
CA ALA A 433 -3.62 20.95 -2.58
C ALA A 433 -2.34 21.75 -2.84
N ILE A 434 -1.96 21.94 -4.11
CA ILE A 434 -0.79 22.76 -4.47
C ILE A 434 -1.00 24.23 -4.12
N GLU A 435 -2.18 24.80 -4.41
CA GLU A 435 -2.54 26.17 -4.05
C GLU A 435 -2.44 26.42 -2.53
N GLN A 436 -2.78 25.42 -1.72
CA GLN A 436 -2.84 25.50 -0.27
C GLN A 436 -1.55 25.05 0.44
N ALA A 437 -0.56 24.56 -0.31
CA ALA A 437 0.67 24.03 0.27
C ALA A 437 1.44 25.09 1.04
N GLN A 438 1.90 24.74 2.24
CA GLN A 438 2.75 25.58 3.08
C GLN A 438 4.01 24.80 3.49
N PRO A 439 5.22 25.29 3.12
CA PRO A 439 5.48 26.45 2.27
C PRO A 439 4.97 26.23 0.82
N PRO A 440 4.72 27.28 0.02
CA PRO A 440 4.37 27.13 -1.40
C PRO A 440 5.50 26.48 -2.21
N PHE A 441 5.17 25.62 -3.19
CA PHE A 441 6.16 24.98 -4.06
C PHE A 441 6.83 26.00 -4.99
N SER A 442 8.15 25.94 -5.10
CA SER A 442 8.89 26.61 -6.18
C SER A 442 8.65 25.91 -7.54
N ASP A 443 8.96 26.57 -8.65
CA ASP A 443 8.82 25.98 -9.99
C ASP A 443 9.62 24.68 -10.17
N ALA A 444 10.81 24.61 -9.55
CA ALA A 444 11.64 23.41 -9.57
C ALA A 444 11.01 22.27 -8.78
N GLU A 445 10.50 22.55 -7.57
CA GLU A 445 9.82 21.54 -6.77
C GLU A 445 8.49 21.10 -7.41
N PHE A 446 7.76 22.02 -8.06
CA PHE A 446 6.53 21.67 -8.78
C PHE A 446 6.81 20.69 -9.93
N SER A 447 7.89 20.92 -10.68
CA SER A 447 8.32 20.03 -11.76
C SER A 447 8.66 18.62 -11.22
N GLU A 448 9.33 18.55 -10.08
CA GLU A 448 9.68 17.31 -9.40
C GLU A 448 8.46 16.62 -8.76
N LEU A 449 7.57 17.38 -8.14
CA LEU A 449 6.30 16.90 -7.56
C LEU A 449 5.48 16.15 -8.60
N MET A 450 5.40 16.71 -9.81
CA MET A 450 4.72 16.08 -10.94
C MET A 450 5.56 14.99 -11.61
N GLY A 451 6.73 14.63 -11.07
CA GLY A 451 7.63 13.60 -11.56
C GLY A 451 8.22 13.90 -12.95
N TYR A 452 8.35 15.19 -13.30
CA TYR A 452 8.73 15.67 -14.63
C TYR A 452 7.82 15.12 -15.75
N ARG A 453 6.54 14.87 -15.45
CA ARG A 453 5.56 14.27 -16.38
C ARG A 453 4.82 15.30 -17.23
N LEU A 454 5.58 16.11 -17.97
CA LEU A 454 5.03 16.99 -19.01
C LEU A 454 5.62 16.63 -20.37
N LYS A 455 4.74 16.58 -21.37
CA LYS A 455 5.08 16.30 -22.76
C LYS A 455 5.66 17.54 -23.44
N ALA A 456 6.60 17.35 -24.37
CA ALA A 456 7.18 18.44 -25.14
C ALA A 456 6.13 19.18 -25.98
N ALA A 457 6.43 20.40 -26.42
CA ALA A 457 5.50 21.17 -27.25
C ALA A 457 5.17 20.43 -28.55
N GLY A 458 3.88 20.30 -28.86
CA GLY A 458 3.38 19.57 -30.04
C GLY A 458 3.08 18.08 -29.80
N GLU A 459 3.51 17.52 -28.67
CA GLU A 459 3.17 16.15 -28.28
C GLU A 459 1.80 16.09 -27.59
N PRO A 460 1.00 15.02 -27.82
CA PRO A 460 -0.26 14.84 -27.10
C PRO A 460 -0.01 14.64 -25.61
N PRO A 461 -0.93 15.08 -24.71
CA PRO A 461 -0.83 14.81 -23.28
C PRO A 461 -0.69 13.31 -22.99
N TYR A 462 -0.08 12.98 -21.84
CA TYR A 462 -0.03 11.59 -21.40
C TYR A 462 -1.44 11.02 -21.25
N ALA A 463 -1.69 9.90 -21.93
CA ALA A 463 -2.93 9.14 -21.83
C ALA A 463 -2.59 7.65 -21.73
N PRO A 464 -3.29 6.87 -20.88
CA PRO A 464 -3.11 5.42 -20.82
C PRO A 464 -3.34 4.79 -22.19
N LYS A 465 -2.41 3.95 -22.65
CA LYS A 465 -2.48 3.32 -23.98
C LYS A 465 -3.59 2.27 -24.07
N ASN A 466 -3.79 1.49 -23.01
CA ASN A 466 -4.80 0.45 -22.93
C ASN A 466 -5.14 0.18 -21.46
N LEU A 467 -6.36 0.54 -21.05
CA LEU A 467 -6.85 0.28 -19.68
C LEU A 467 -7.38 -1.15 -19.49
N LEU A 468 -7.60 -1.89 -20.59
CA LEU A 468 -7.92 -3.32 -20.62
C LEU A 468 -6.64 -4.14 -20.84
N ALA A 469 -5.64 -3.88 -20.00
CA ALA A 469 -4.34 -4.52 -20.01
C ALA A 469 -3.77 -4.60 -18.61
N TYR A 470 -2.75 -5.45 -18.45
CA TYR A 470 -1.88 -5.41 -17.28
C TYR A 470 -0.44 -5.12 -17.68
N ARG A 471 0.22 -4.41 -16.78
CA ARG A 471 1.59 -3.94 -16.94
C ARG A 471 2.59 -5.02 -16.55
N ALA A 472 3.50 -5.34 -17.46
CA ALA A 472 4.77 -5.98 -17.16
C ALA A 472 5.84 -4.92 -16.86
N ARG A 473 6.53 -5.12 -15.74
CA ARG A 473 7.58 -4.26 -15.19
C ARG A 473 8.89 -5.03 -15.02
N PRO A 474 10.04 -4.35 -14.84
CA PRO A 474 11.24 -4.96 -14.28
C PRO A 474 10.95 -5.75 -13.01
N LEU A 475 11.58 -6.92 -12.92
CA LEU A 475 11.37 -7.94 -11.89
C LEU A 475 12.43 -7.88 -10.79
N ASP A 476 13.17 -6.79 -10.66
CA ASP A 476 14.13 -6.62 -9.57
C ASP A 476 13.43 -6.84 -8.22
N GLY A 477 14.04 -7.61 -7.32
CA GLY A 477 13.47 -7.95 -6.02
C GLY A 477 12.19 -8.80 -6.06
N ILE A 478 11.81 -9.40 -7.20
CA ILE A 478 10.55 -10.16 -7.34
C ILE A 478 10.41 -11.29 -6.32
N TRP A 479 11.53 -11.84 -5.84
CA TRP A 479 11.57 -12.87 -4.82
C TRP A 479 10.84 -12.48 -3.52
N ALA A 480 10.76 -11.18 -3.21
CA ALA A 480 10.19 -10.62 -1.99
C ALA A 480 8.69 -10.25 -2.08
N THR A 481 8.00 -10.62 -3.17
CA THR A 481 6.69 -10.05 -3.53
C THR A 481 5.55 -11.05 -3.61
N ALA A 482 5.76 -12.28 -3.10
CA ALA A 482 4.72 -13.29 -3.09
C ALA A 482 3.48 -12.82 -2.31
N PRO A 483 2.27 -13.31 -2.63
CA PRO A 483 1.94 -14.17 -3.78
C PRO A 483 1.98 -13.43 -5.13
N TYR A 484 2.01 -14.18 -6.23
CA TYR A 484 2.25 -13.67 -7.58
C TYR A 484 0.97 -13.46 -8.40
N LEU A 485 1.14 -12.75 -9.52
CA LEU A 485 0.12 -12.09 -10.35
C LEU A 485 -0.51 -10.86 -9.69
N HIS A 486 -1.20 -10.06 -10.49
CA HIS A 486 -1.80 -8.81 -10.03
C HIS A 486 -2.78 -8.98 -8.87
N ASN A 487 -3.40 -10.16 -8.73
CA ASN A 487 -4.38 -10.49 -7.69
C ASN A 487 -3.86 -11.48 -6.63
N GLY A 488 -2.55 -11.73 -6.59
CA GLY A 488 -1.93 -12.63 -5.60
C GLY A 488 -2.49 -14.06 -5.65
N SER A 489 -2.92 -14.54 -6.82
CA SER A 489 -3.61 -15.83 -6.99
C SER A 489 -2.67 -17.01 -7.24
N VAL A 490 -1.35 -16.78 -7.26
CA VAL A 490 -0.33 -17.82 -7.45
C VAL A 490 0.64 -17.84 -6.28
N ALA A 491 0.69 -18.97 -5.55
CA ALA A 491 1.34 -19.04 -4.25
C ALA A 491 2.87 -18.80 -4.24
N ASN A 492 3.58 -19.20 -5.30
CA ASN A 492 5.04 -19.12 -5.36
C ASN A 492 5.54 -19.06 -6.83
N LEU A 493 6.82 -18.70 -7.05
CA LEU A 493 7.37 -18.57 -8.40
C LEU A 493 7.33 -19.88 -9.18
N TYR A 494 7.60 -21.02 -8.53
CA TYR A 494 7.52 -22.31 -9.22
C TYR A 494 6.12 -22.59 -9.77
N GLN A 495 5.06 -22.28 -9.00
CA GLN A 495 3.67 -22.42 -9.44
C GLN A 495 3.33 -21.47 -10.59
N LEU A 496 3.93 -20.28 -10.66
CA LEU A 496 3.72 -19.34 -11.75
C LEU A 496 4.14 -19.94 -13.10
N LEU A 497 5.22 -20.72 -13.10
CA LEU A 497 5.77 -21.41 -14.27
C LEU A 497 5.05 -22.73 -14.63
N LEU A 498 4.03 -23.13 -13.87
CA LEU A 498 3.16 -24.24 -14.26
C LEU A 498 2.06 -23.76 -15.20
N PRO A 499 1.60 -24.62 -16.14
CA PRO A 499 0.34 -24.37 -16.84
C PRO A 499 -0.77 -24.04 -15.84
N ALA A 500 -1.63 -23.06 -16.14
CA ALA A 500 -2.67 -22.60 -15.21
C ALA A 500 -3.57 -23.72 -14.65
N ALA A 501 -3.83 -24.77 -15.45
CA ALA A 501 -4.59 -25.95 -15.04
C ALA A 501 -3.90 -26.79 -13.94
N LYS A 502 -2.57 -26.75 -13.85
CA LYS A 502 -1.75 -27.46 -12.86
C LYS A 502 -1.41 -26.62 -11.62
N ARG A 503 -1.74 -25.32 -11.64
CA ARG A 503 -1.58 -24.44 -10.47
C ARG A 503 -2.57 -24.83 -9.37
N ARG A 504 -2.16 -24.67 -8.11
CA ARG A 504 -3.03 -24.87 -6.93
C ARG A 504 -4.29 -24.01 -7.07
N LYS A 505 -5.47 -24.62 -6.93
CA LYS A 505 -6.75 -23.89 -6.93
C LYS A 505 -7.12 -23.32 -5.57
N VAL A 506 -6.51 -23.86 -4.52
CA VAL A 506 -6.70 -23.42 -3.13
C VAL A 506 -5.36 -23.44 -2.43
N PHE A 507 -5.04 -22.37 -1.70
CA PHE A 507 -3.88 -22.28 -0.83
C PHE A 507 -4.14 -21.29 0.32
N TYR A 508 -3.23 -21.22 1.27
CA TYR A 508 -3.36 -20.38 2.46
C TYR A 508 -2.37 -19.21 2.44
N VAL A 509 -2.85 -18.02 2.78
CA VAL A 509 -2.08 -16.76 2.88
C VAL A 509 -2.21 -16.18 4.30
N GLY A 510 -1.24 -15.38 4.74
CA GLY A 510 -1.25 -14.69 6.05
C GLY A 510 -0.13 -15.11 7.00
N SER A 511 0.58 -16.20 6.71
CA SER A 511 1.82 -16.56 7.41
C SER A 511 3.02 -15.87 6.76
N HIS A 512 3.90 -15.27 7.55
CA HIS A 512 5.19 -14.77 7.07
C HIS A 512 6.20 -15.90 6.79
N ALA A 513 5.92 -17.15 7.16
CA ALA A 513 6.86 -18.26 6.93
C ALA A 513 7.16 -18.40 5.43
N PHE A 514 8.44 -18.33 5.07
CA PHE A 514 8.89 -18.28 3.68
C PHE A 514 9.57 -19.58 3.25
N ASP A 515 9.29 -20.00 2.03
CA ASP A 515 9.95 -21.11 1.34
C ASP A 515 10.95 -20.53 0.31
N PRO A 516 12.26 -20.52 0.61
CA PRO A 516 13.25 -19.98 -0.32
C PRO A 516 13.52 -20.89 -1.51
N LYS A 517 13.04 -22.15 -1.50
CA LYS A 517 13.17 -23.03 -2.65
C LYS A 517 12.18 -22.64 -3.73
N ALA A 518 10.88 -22.68 -3.40
CA ALA A 518 9.82 -22.35 -4.36
C ALA A 518 9.61 -20.83 -4.53
N VAL A 519 10.19 -20.03 -3.62
CA VAL A 519 10.10 -18.57 -3.53
C VAL A 519 8.65 -18.12 -3.35
N GLY A 520 8.21 -18.11 -2.10
CA GLY A 520 6.88 -17.67 -1.68
C GLY A 520 6.53 -18.10 -0.25
N PHE A 521 5.33 -17.77 0.20
CA PHE A 521 4.90 -18.12 1.56
C PHE A 521 4.54 -19.60 1.70
N VAL A 522 4.82 -20.17 2.86
CA VAL A 522 4.43 -21.52 3.26
C VAL A 522 2.91 -21.56 3.45
N SER A 523 2.23 -22.18 2.50
CA SER A 523 0.77 -22.32 2.52
C SER A 523 0.33 -23.50 3.40
N LYS A 524 -0.10 -23.21 4.64
CA LYS A 524 -0.74 -24.17 5.56
C LYS A 524 -1.93 -23.53 6.31
N PRO A 525 -2.96 -24.31 6.67
CA PRO A 525 -4.02 -23.82 7.55
C PRO A 525 -3.46 -23.43 8.92
N GLY A 526 -4.11 -22.49 9.60
CA GLY A 526 -3.72 -22.02 10.93
C GLY A 526 -4.48 -20.78 11.39
N PRO A 527 -4.22 -20.28 12.62
CA PRO A 527 -4.98 -19.17 13.23
C PRO A 527 -4.92 -17.82 12.48
N ARG A 528 -3.94 -17.64 11.58
CA ARG A 528 -3.76 -16.46 10.72
C ARG A 528 -3.74 -16.83 9.24
N ALA A 529 -4.45 -17.90 8.88
CA ALA A 529 -4.44 -18.43 7.53
C ALA A 529 -5.78 -18.12 6.84
N PHE A 530 -5.73 -17.28 5.81
CA PHE A 530 -6.84 -17.07 4.90
C PHE A 530 -6.82 -18.14 3.80
N ARG A 531 -7.92 -18.86 3.61
CA ARG A 531 -8.08 -19.85 2.55
C ARG A 531 -8.43 -19.15 1.24
N LEU A 532 -7.43 -18.90 0.41
CA LEU A 532 -7.62 -18.32 -0.92
C LEU A 532 -8.10 -19.38 -1.92
N ASP A 533 -9.26 -19.14 -2.53
CA ASP A 533 -9.86 -19.96 -3.58
C ASP A 533 -9.81 -19.26 -4.93
N THR A 534 -9.00 -19.77 -5.86
CA THR A 534 -8.74 -19.14 -7.16
C THR A 534 -9.80 -19.43 -8.21
N ARG A 535 -10.93 -20.00 -7.78
CA ARG A 535 -12.12 -20.25 -8.63
C ARG A 535 -13.17 -19.16 -8.47
N LEU A 536 -13.02 -18.29 -7.46
CA LEU A 536 -13.91 -17.16 -7.23
C LEU A 536 -13.59 -16.01 -8.21
N PRO A 537 -14.59 -15.21 -8.62
CA PRO A 537 -14.37 -14.00 -9.40
C PRO A 537 -13.35 -13.07 -8.73
N GLY A 538 -12.48 -12.44 -9.52
CA GLY A 538 -11.38 -11.59 -9.03
C GLY A 538 -10.17 -12.37 -8.50
N ASN A 539 -10.29 -13.67 -8.24
CA ASN A 539 -9.21 -14.52 -7.73
C ASN A 539 -8.66 -15.49 -8.79
N LEU A 540 -9.02 -15.38 -10.07
CA LEU A 540 -8.59 -16.36 -11.08
C LEU A 540 -7.07 -16.40 -11.19
N ASN A 541 -6.52 -17.61 -11.23
CA ASN A 541 -5.09 -17.88 -11.43
C ASN A 541 -4.76 -18.33 -12.85
N SER A 542 -5.57 -17.92 -13.82
CA SER A 542 -5.38 -18.20 -15.25
C SER A 542 -4.29 -17.33 -15.86
N GLY A 543 -3.94 -17.62 -17.11
CA GLY A 543 -3.08 -16.78 -17.93
C GLY A 543 -1.64 -16.72 -17.47
N HIS A 544 -0.91 -15.78 -18.06
CA HIS A 544 0.55 -15.69 -17.96
C HIS A 544 1.18 -17.05 -18.32
N ASP A 545 0.78 -17.58 -19.47
CA ASP A 545 1.14 -18.95 -19.88
C ASP A 545 2.51 -19.05 -20.59
N TYR A 546 3.31 -17.98 -20.58
CA TYR A 546 4.71 -18.03 -21.02
C TYR A 546 5.53 -18.96 -20.11
N GLY A 547 6.46 -19.72 -20.69
CA GLY A 547 7.33 -20.64 -19.93
C GLY A 547 6.60 -21.85 -19.31
N THR A 548 5.31 -22.04 -19.55
CA THR A 548 4.54 -23.14 -18.93
C THR A 548 4.89 -24.53 -19.47
N ARG A 549 5.51 -24.60 -20.66
CA ARG A 549 5.99 -25.86 -21.26
C ARG A 549 7.41 -26.25 -20.87
N LEU A 550 8.13 -25.40 -20.12
CA LEU A 550 9.43 -25.75 -19.55
C LEU A 550 9.33 -27.09 -18.79
N ASN A 551 10.36 -27.92 -18.86
CA ASN A 551 10.42 -29.12 -18.03
C ASN A 551 10.72 -28.74 -16.57
N ASP A 552 10.65 -29.71 -15.65
CA ASP A 552 10.84 -29.42 -14.22
C ASP A 552 12.20 -28.77 -13.90
N ARG A 553 13.27 -29.28 -14.52
CA ARG A 553 14.63 -28.76 -14.33
C ARG A 553 14.74 -27.31 -14.80
N GLU A 554 14.22 -27.02 -15.99
CA GLU A 554 14.22 -25.67 -16.56
C GLU A 554 13.42 -24.67 -15.71
N ARG A 555 12.28 -25.09 -15.13
CA ARG A 555 11.54 -24.24 -14.19
C ARG A 555 12.39 -23.89 -12.97
N TRP A 556 13.10 -24.86 -12.40
CA TRP A 556 13.97 -24.60 -11.25
C TRP A 556 15.19 -23.73 -11.62
N ASP A 557 15.77 -23.92 -12.81
CA ASP A 557 16.84 -23.05 -13.32
C ASP A 557 16.33 -21.60 -13.43
N LEU A 558 15.13 -21.38 -13.98
CA LEU A 558 14.51 -20.05 -14.08
C LEU A 558 14.16 -19.46 -12.71
N VAL A 559 13.61 -20.25 -11.77
CA VAL A 559 13.36 -19.78 -10.39
C VAL A 559 14.66 -19.33 -9.72
N GLU A 560 15.77 -20.04 -9.94
CA GLU A 560 17.06 -19.67 -9.38
C GLU A 560 17.59 -18.35 -9.96
N PHE A 561 17.37 -18.12 -11.26
CA PHE A 561 17.69 -16.82 -11.88
C PHE A 561 16.84 -15.68 -11.33
N LEU A 562 15.55 -15.89 -11.09
CA LEU A 562 14.66 -14.86 -10.52
C LEU A 562 15.05 -14.45 -9.09
N LYS A 563 15.86 -15.24 -8.37
CA LYS A 563 16.48 -14.84 -7.10
C LYS A 563 17.64 -13.86 -7.27
N THR A 564 18.24 -13.80 -8.46
CA THR A 564 19.34 -12.86 -8.76
C THR A 564 18.86 -11.48 -9.18
N LEU A 565 17.54 -11.32 -9.39
CA LEU A 565 16.91 -10.07 -9.78
C LEU A 565 16.54 -9.25 -8.56
#